data_AF-A0A3C0Q4D5-F1
#
_entry.id   AF-A0A3C0Q4D5-F1
#
_cell.length_a   1.000
_cell.length_b   1.000
_cell.length_c   1.000
_cell.angle_alpha   90.00
_cell.angle_beta   90.00
_cell.angle_gamma   90.00
#
_symmetry.space_group_name_H-M   'P 1'
#
loop_
_entity.id
_entity.type
_entity.pdbx_description
1 polymer ?
#
loop_
_entity_poly.entity_id
_entity_poly.type
_entity_poly.pdbx_seq_one_letter_code
_entity_poly.pdbx_strand_id
1 'polypeptide(L)'
;MSLQLKHFGTENIMIVAAQPKQFTLKEDGKIYFQPDSTNPLPGEVLASVHKGESLLQPSVQLVEGRDFGSESAADVLAAVETWVKAHIYTVLEPLFSLVGDKNLAEPTKEIALKLFAHTGIVPRGEVEESIAKLDPEMRKALRDKKVRLGPLLIFMPDLNKPAAVKLRAILWSLFNDKPLPAPTPRDGAMSAVVDVTTANPDFYRAIGYPLYGPRVIRIDMLDRVINAIYDTAKEGKFQAEHKMAEWM
;
A
#
# COMPACT_ATOMS: atom_id res chain seq x y z
N MET A 1 -7.67 37.46 -35.77
CA MET A 1 -7.06 36.11 -35.76
C MET A 1 -7.81 35.30 -34.73
N SER A 2 -8.90 34.68 -35.17
CA SER A 2 -9.84 33.91 -34.36
C SER A 2 -9.18 32.63 -33.88
N LEU A 3 -9.02 32.47 -32.57
CA LEU A 3 -8.70 31.16 -31.98
C LEU A 3 -9.90 30.25 -32.21
N GLN A 4 -9.76 29.34 -33.18
CA GLN A 4 -10.62 28.17 -33.28
C GLN A 4 -10.49 27.37 -31.99
N LEU A 5 -11.54 27.42 -31.15
CA LEU A 5 -11.87 26.36 -30.23
C LEU A 5 -11.96 25.07 -31.05
N LYS A 6 -10.94 24.22 -30.94
CA LYS A 6 -11.05 22.83 -31.38
C LYS A 6 -12.18 22.22 -30.56
N HIS A 7 -13.36 22.12 -31.16
CA HIS A 7 -14.32 21.09 -30.81
C HIS A 7 -13.55 19.77 -30.94
N PHE A 8 -13.05 19.25 -29.82
CA PHE A 8 -12.87 17.82 -29.70
C PHE A 8 -14.25 17.26 -29.98
N GLY A 9 -14.39 16.52 -31.09
CA GLY A 9 -15.60 15.76 -31.32
C GLY A 9 -15.91 14.96 -30.07
N THR A 10 -17.18 14.67 -29.85
CA THR A 10 -17.62 13.54 -29.04
C THR A 10 -16.94 12.27 -29.57
N GLU A 11 -15.65 12.09 -29.27
CA GLU A 11 -15.02 10.79 -29.24
C GLU A 11 -15.89 9.97 -28.32
N ASN A 12 -16.33 8.82 -28.81
CA ASN A 12 -17.25 7.96 -28.11
C ASN A 12 -16.60 7.59 -26.76
N ILE A 13 -17.00 8.26 -25.68
CA ILE A 13 -16.49 8.02 -24.34
C ILE A 13 -17.01 6.64 -23.95
N MET A 14 -16.10 5.66 -23.90
CA MET A 14 -16.40 4.28 -23.53
C MET A 14 -15.65 3.96 -22.24
N ILE A 15 -16.19 4.39 -21.10
CA ILE A 15 -15.60 4.18 -19.79
C ILE A 15 -15.80 2.73 -19.34
N VAL A 16 -16.97 2.12 -19.59
CA VAL A 16 -17.28 0.75 -19.14
C VAL A 16 -16.35 -0.27 -19.81
N ALA A 17 -16.01 -0.03 -21.08
CA ALA A 17 -15.09 -0.88 -21.85
C ALA A 17 -13.62 -0.43 -21.77
N ALA A 18 -13.28 0.53 -20.90
CA ALA A 18 -11.94 1.10 -20.83
C ALA A 18 -10.90 0.10 -20.31
N GLN A 19 -9.67 0.24 -20.81
CA GLN A 19 -8.54 -0.57 -20.36
C GLN A 19 -8.04 -0.09 -18.98
N PRO A 20 -7.47 -0.97 -18.14
CA PRO A 20 -7.01 -0.58 -16.80
C PRO A 20 -6.03 0.60 -16.77
N LYS A 21 -5.19 0.76 -17.80
CA LYS A 21 -4.22 1.86 -17.91
C LYS A 21 -4.84 3.25 -18.15
N GLN A 22 -6.11 3.31 -18.54
CA GLN A 22 -6.84 4.56 -18.77
C GLN A 22 -7.34 5.21 -17.48
N PHE A 23 -7.27 4.47 -16.37
CA PHE A 23 -7.62 4.98 -15.05
C PHE A 23 -6.37 5.22 -14.23
N THR A 24 -6.38 6.26 -13.40
CA THR A 24 -5.28 6.56 -12.48
C THR A 24 -5.84 7.03 -11.14
N LEU A 25 -5.50 6.35 -10.06
CA LEU A 25 -5.76 6.79 -8.69
C LEU A 25 -4.59 7.66 -8.22
N LYS A 26 -4.88 8.88 -7.78
CA LYS A 26 -3.88 9.81 -7.23
C LYS A 26 -3.94 9.90 -5.70
N GLU A 27 -2.91 10.51 -5.13
CA GLU A 27 -2.71 10.65 -3.68
C GLU A 27 -3.80 11.48 -2.99
N ASP A 28 -4.56 12.28 -3.73
CA ASP A 28 -5.74 13.01 -3.25
C ASP A 28 -7.02 12.15 -3.19
N GLY A 29 -6.92 10.86 -3.51
CA GLY A 29 -8.04 9.92 -3.52
C GLY A 29 -8.92 10.03 -4.77
N LYS A 30 -8.54 10.82 -5.77
CA LYS A 30 -9.30 10.96 -7.01
C LYS A 30 -8.85 9.94 -8.05
N ILE A 31 -9.84 9.43 -8.78
CA ILE A 31 -9.68 8.55 -9.92
C ILE A 31 -9.87 9.39 -11.18
N TYR A 32 -8.81 9.45 -11.98
CA TYR A 32 -8.81 10.12 -13.27
C TYR A 32 -9.05 9.11 -14.39
N PHE A 33 -9.70 9.54 -15.45
CA PHE A 33 -9.95 8.76 -16.67
C PHE A 33 -9.42 9.49 -17.90
N GLN A 34 -8.69 8.74 -18.73
CA GLN A 34 -8.13 9.17 -20.00
C GLN A 34 -8.77 8.38 -21.16
N PRO A 35 -9.62 9.02 -21.99
CA PRO A 35 -10.24 8.37 -23.14
C PRO A 35 -9.22 7.83 -24.16
N ASP A 36 -8.13 8.57 -24.40
CA ASP A 36 -7.07 8.13 -25.30
C ASP A 36 -6.07 7.21 -24.58
N SER A 37 -6.19 5.91 -24.81
CA SER A 37 -5.32 4.89 -24.21
C SER A 37 -3.81 5.03 -24.55
N THR A 38 -3.45 5.89 -25.51
CA THR A 38 -2.07 6.20 -25.89
C THR A 38 -1.53 7.47 -25.23
N ASN A 39 -2.41 8.30 -24.68
CA ASN A 39 -2.03 9.54 -23.99
C ASN A 39 -1.52 9.21 -22.56
N PRO A 40 -0.29 9.61 -22.21
CA PRO A 40 0.28 9.31 -20.89
C PRO A 40 -0.27 10.21 -19.77
N LEU A 41 -1.03 11.25 -20.11
CA LEU A 41 -1.61 12.14 -19.11
C LEU A 41 -2.82 11.48 -18.41
N PRO A 42 -3.03 11.73 -17.12
CA PRO A 42 -4.12 11.09 -16.35
C PRO A 42 -5.53 11.33 -16.89
N GLY A 43 -5.75 12.38 -17.68
CA GLY A 43 -7.07 12.78 -18.16
C GLY A 43 -7.82 13.60 -17.12
N GLU A 44 -9.14 13.38 -17.02
CA GLU A 44 -10.05 14.17 -16.19
C GLU A 44 -10.55 13.38 -14.98
N VAL A 45 -10.95 14.06 -13.91
CA VAL A 45 -11.48 13.38 -12.72
C VAL A 45 -12.82 12.72 -13.06
N LEU A 46 -12.92 11.44 -12.79
CA LEU A 46 -14.13 10.63 -12.99
C LEU A 46 -14.83 10.30 -11.67
N ALA A 47 -14.05 9.98 -10.64
CA ALA A 47 -14.55 9.50 -9.35
C ALA A 47 -13.58 9.79 -8.22
N SER A 48 -13.98 9.49 -6.99
CA SER A 48 -13.11 9.48 -5.81
C SER A 48 -13.33 8.23 -4.96
N VAL A 49 -12.29 7.80 -4.26
CA VAL A 49 -12.38 6.75 -3.25
C VAL A 49 -12.69 7.35 -1.88
N HIS A 50 -13.53 6.64 -1.13
CA HIS A 50 -13.94 7.01 0.22
C HIS A 50 -13.79 5.82 1.18
N LYS A 51 -14.00 6.07 2.47
CA LYS A 51 -14.08 5.02 3.48
C LYS A 51 -15.13 3.98 3.06
N GLY A 52 -14.74 2.71 3.05
CA GLY A 52 -15.64 1.60 2.75
C GLY A 52 -15.78 0.63 3.92
N GLU A 53 -16.24 -0.59 3.65
CA GLU A 53 -16.58 -1.60 4.66
C GLU A 53 -15.36 -2.12 5.42
N SER A 54 -14.20 -2.14 4.76
CA SER A 54 -12.93 -2.54 5.36
C SER A 54 -11.77 -1.75 4.75
N LEU A 55 -10.60 -1.81 5.41
CA LEU A 55 -9.42 -1.04 5.00
C LEU A 55 -9.00 -1.29 3.54
N LEU A 56 -9.13 -2.53 3.05
CA LEU A 56 -8.77 -2.91 1.67
C LEU A 56 -9.97 -2.89 0.70
N GLN A 57 -11.14 -2.40 1.14
CA GLN A 57 -12.36 -2.31 0.35
C GLN A 57 -12.95 -0.90 0.48
N PRO A 58 -12.32 0.12 -0.13
CA PRO A 58 -12.87 1.47 -0.16
C PRO A 58 -14.16 1.51 -0.99
N SER A 59 -15.00 2.51 -0.71
CA SER A 59 -16.15 2.83 -1.56
C SER A 59 -15.74 3.80 -2.67
N VAL A 60 -16.51 3.83 -3.76
CA VAL A 60 -16.28 4.72 -4.91
C VAL A 60 -17.48 5.65 -5.08
N GLN A 61 -17.22 6.92 -5.35
CA GLN A 61 -18.25 7.90 -5.71
C GLN A 61 -17.89 8.57 -7.03
N LEU A 62 -18.81 8.59 -7.98
CA LEU A 62 -18.64 9.33 -9.23
C LEU A 62 -18.75 10.84 -8.98
N VAL A 63 -18.02 11.63 -9.76
CA VAL A 63 -18.12 13.10 -9.73
C VAL A 63 -19.51 13.53 -10.19
N GLU A 64 -20.16 14.40 -9.42
CA GLU A 64 -21.46 14.96 -9.77
C GLU A 64 -21.40 15.78 -11.07
N GLY A 65 -22.42 15.64 -11.92
CA GLY A 65 -22.51 16.36 -13.19
C GLY A 65 -21.48 15.92 -14.23
N ARG A 66 -20.75 14.82 -14.01
CA ARG A 66 -19.79 14.28 -14.96
C ARG A 66 -20.50 13.72 -16.19
N ASP A 67 -19.97 14.05 -17.37
CA ASP A 67 -20.42 13.47 -18.64
C ASP A 67 -19.86 12.06 -18.82
N PHE A 68 -20.77 11.10 -19.04
CA PHE A 68 -20.48 9.69 -19.29
C PHE A 68 -20.82 9.28 -20.73
N GLY A 69 -21.13 10.26 -21.61
CA GLY A 69 -21.61 9.98 -22.95
C GLY A 69 -22.95 9.27 -22.93
N SER A 70 -23.02 8.11 -23.58
CA SER A 70 -24.22 7.27 -23.65
C SER A 70 -24.32 6.21 -22.56
N GLU A 71 -23.29 6.06 -21.72
CA GLU A 71 -23.24 5.06 -20.66
C GLU A 71 -24.02 5.52 -19.42
N SER A 72 -24.67 4.58 -18.72
CA SER A 72 -25.39 4.91 -17.50
C SER A 72 -24.42 5.14 -16.34
N ALA A 73 -24.76 6.05 -15.42
CA ALA A 73 -23.95 6.28 -14.21
C ALA A 73 -23.77 5.01 -13.36
N ALA A 74 -24.75 4.11 -13.36
CA ALA A 74 -24.67 2.84 -12.64
C ALA A 74 -23.63 1.89 -13.25
N ASP A 75 -23.60 1.78 -14.59
CA ASP A 75 -22.63 0.93 -15.28
C ASP A 75 -21.21 1.48 -15.16
N VAL A 76 -21.06 2.81 -15.26
CA VAL A 76 -19.77 3.50 -15.04
C VAL A 76 -19.28 3.27 -13.62
N LEU A 77 -20.14 3.42 -12.61
CA LEU A 77 -19.77 3.18 -11.22
C LEU A 77 -19.28 1.73 -11.04
N ALA A 78 -20.03 0.75 -11.54
CA ALA A 78 -19.65 -0.67 -11.45
C ALA A 78 -18.30 -0.96 -12.14
N ALA A 79 -18.03 -0.33 -13.29
CA ALA A 79 -16.75 -0.45 -13.99
C ALA A 79 -15.59 0.15 -13.18
N VAL A 80 -15.77 1.35 -12.61
CA VAL A 80 -14.76 2.01 -11.78
C VAL A 80 -14.51 1.22 -10.48
N GLU A 81 -15.56 0.72 -9.82
CA GLU A 81 -15.43 -0.15 -8.64
C GLU A 81 -14.65 -1.43 -8.96
N THR A 82 -14.93 -2.05 -10.11
CA THR A 82 -14.20 -3.22 -10.58
C THR A 82 -12.74 -2.90 -10.81
N TRP A 83 -12.45 -1.75 -11.43
CA TRP A 83 -11.09 -1.29 -11.64
C TRP A 83 -10.36 -1.01 -10.31
N VAL A 84 -11.00 -0.34 -9.35
CA VAL A 84 -10.41 -0.06 -8.02
C VAL A 84 -10.04 -1.35 -7.31
N LYS A 85 -10.95 -2.35 -7.30
CA LYS A 85 -10.69 -3.67 -6.72
C LYS A 85 -9.48 -4.35 -7.39
N ALA A 86 -9.43 -4.33 -8.72
CA ALA A 86 -8.32 -4.90 -9.48
C ALA A 86 -6.99 -4.14 -9.27
N HIS A 87 -7.03 -2.82 -9.15
CA HIS A 87 -5.88 -1.97 -8.87
C HIS A 87 -5.30 -2.29 -7.48
N ILE A 88 -6.16 -2.37 -6.46
CA ILE A 88 -5.75 -2.74 -5.09
C ILE A 88 -5.14 -4.13 -5.07
N TYR A 89 -5.81 -5.11 -5.70
CA TYR A 89 -5.29 -6.48 -5.82
C TYR A 89 -3.92 -6.52 -6.49
N THR A 90 -3.74 -5.78 -7.59
CA THR A 90 -2.49 -5.77 -8.35
C THR A 90 -1.34 -5.13 -7.57
N VAL A 91 -1.58 -3.98 -6.94
CA VAL A 91 -0.55 -3.24 -6.21
C VAL A 91 -0.17 -3.92 -4.90
N LEU A 92 -1.14 -4.55 -4.23
CA LEU A 92 -0.96 -5.27 -2.96
C LEU A 92 -1.03 -6.79 -3.13
N GLU A 93 -0.70 -7.29 -4.32
CA GLU A 93 -0.75 -8.73 -4.67
C GLU A 93 -0.11 -9.63 -3.62
N PRO A 94 1.03 -9.27 -2.98
CA PRO A 94 1.63 -10.12 -1.95
C PRO A 94 0.67 -10.44 -0.80
N LEU A 95 -0.20 -9.50 -0.39
CA LEU A 95 -1.19 -9.72 0.66
C LEU A 95 -2.21 -10.77 0.24
N PHE A 96 -2.81 -10.58 -0.93
CA PHE A 96 -3.87 -11.45 -1.43
C PHE A 96 -3.34 -12.85 -1.75
N SER A 97 -2.15 -12.95 -2.35
CA SER A 97 -1.50 -14.22 -2.64
C SER A 97 -1.02 -14.98 -1.40
N LEU A 98 -0.80 -14.27 -0.28
CA LEU A 98 -0.51 -14.89 1.00
C LEU A 98 -1.76 -15.52 1.62
N VAL A 99 -2.86 -14.76 1.76
CA VAL A 99 -4.10 -15.30 2.37
C VAL A 99 -4.92 -16.19 1.45
N GLY A 100 -4.73 -16.08 0.13
CA GLY A 100 -5.37 -16.94 -0.86
C GLY A 100 -4.79 -18.35 -0.94
N ASP A 101 -3.64 -18.59 -0.31
CA ASP A 101 -3.00 -19.91 -0.31
C ASP A 101 -3.68 -20.85 0.69
N LYS A 102 -4.46 -21.79 0.15
CA LYS A 102 -5.21 -22.78 0.92
C LYS A 102 -4.33 -23.88 1.54
N ASN A 103 -3.05 -23.96 1.16
CA ASN A 103 -2.13 -24.97 1.66
C ASN A 103 -1.35 -24.53 2.91
N LEU A 104 -1.54 -23.29 3.37
CA LEU A 104 -0.92 -22.83 4.62
C LEU A 104 -1.53 -23.56 5.81
N ALA A 105 -0.70 -24.37 6.49
CA ALA A 105 -1.04 -25.01 7.75
C ALA A 105 -1.05 -24.01 8.91
N GLU A 106 -1.74 -24.31 9.99
CA GLU A 106 -1.57 -23.56 11.24
C GLU A 106 -0.17 -23.85 11.84
N PRO A 107 0.51 -22.85 12.42
CA PRO A 107 0.06 -21.48 12.65
C PRO A 107 0.49 -20.49 11.54
N THR A 108 0.96 -20.98 10.39
CA THR A 108 1.36 -20.13 9.26
C THR A 108 0.19 -19.30 8.74
N LYS A 109 -1.00 -19.91 8.68
CA LYS A 109 -2.23 -19.24 8.26
C LYS A 109 -2.64 -18.12 9.22
N GLU A 110 -2.52 -18.32 10.53
CA GLU A 110 -2.72 -17.25 11.52
C GLU A 110 -1.81 -16.03 11.25
N ILE A 111 -0.50 -16.26 11.03
CA ILE A 111 0.46 -15.20 10.72
C ILE A 111 0.08 -14.48 9.42
N ALA A 112 -0.33 -15.23 8.39
CA ALA A 112 -0.80 -14.68 7.12
C ALA A 112 -2.01 -13.75 7.29
N LEU A 113 -3.01 -14.17 8.08
CA LEU A 113 -4.19 -13.36 8.37
C LEU A 113 -3.85 -12.10 9.17
N LYS A 114 -2.94 -12.20 10.14
CA LYS A 114 -2.43 -11.05 10.91
C LYS A 114 -1.70 -10.04 10.02
N LEU A 115 -0.86 -10.51 9.11
CA LEU A 115 -0.21 -9.66 8.11
C LEU A 115 -1.23 -8.97 7.21
N PHE A 116 -2.23 -9.70 6.72
CA PHE A 116 -3.29 -9.13 5.88
C PHE A 116 -4.08 -8.03 6.59
N ALA A 117 -4.49 -8.28 7.84
CA ALA A 117 -5.20 -7.31 8.67
C ALA A 117 -4.39 -6.03 8.92
N HIS A 118 -3.05 -6.13 9.02
CA HIS A 118 -2.15 -5.00 9.24
C HIS A 118 -1.44 -4.53 7.96
N THR A 119 -2.01 -4.80 6.78
CA THR A 119 -1.46 -4.34 5.48
C THR A 119 -0.01 -4.74 5.23
N GLY A 120 0.37 -5.90 5.77
CA GLY A 120 1.63 -6.60 5.49
C GLY A 120 2.73 -6.37 6.50
N ILE A 121 2.45 -5.75 7.66
CA ILE A 121 3.42 -5.47 8.72
C ILE A 121 2.78 -5.65 10.08
N VAL A 122 3.30 -6.55 10.90
CA VAL A 122 2.79 -6.82 12.26
C VAL A 122 3.94 -6.81 13.27
N PRO A 123 3.76 -6.28 14.49
CA PRO A 123 4.70 -6.49 15.58
C PRO A 123 4.93 -7.96 15.81
N ARG A 124 6.21 -8.32 15.96
CA ARG A 124 6.59 -9.69 16.27
C ARG A 124 5.87 -10.22 17.51
N GLY A 125 5.75 -9.39 18.56
CA GLY A 125 5.09 -9.77 19.81
C GLY A 125 3.62 -10.19 19.64
N GLU A 126 2.91 -9.72 18.61
CA GLU A 126 1.51 -10.11 18.36
C GLU A 126 1.37 -11.51 17.75
N VAL A 127 2.47 -12.10 17.28
CA VAL A 127 2.51 -13.42 16.64
C VAL A 127 3.62 -14.31 17.19
N GLU A 128 4.20 -13.97 18.35
CA GLU A 128 5.35 -14.70 18.91
C GLU A 128 4.98 -16.16 19.24
N GLU A 129 3.78 -16.39 19.78
CA GLU A 129 3.29 -17.75 20.07
C GLU A 129 3.15 -18.60 18.80
N SER A 130 2.66 -18.00 17.71
CA SER A 130 2.56 -18.63 16.40
C SER A 130 3.96 -18.92 15.85
N ILE A 131 4.89 -17.98 15.96
CA ILE A 131 6.28 -18.13 15.49
C ILE A 131 7.01 -19.26 16.24
N ALA A 132 6.80 -19.38 17.56
CA ALA A 132 7.42 -20.41 18.39
C ALA A 132 7.03 -21.84 17.98
N LYS A 133 5.86 -22.00 17.35
CA LYS A 133 5.32 -23.29 16.88
C LYS A 133 5.68 -23.61 15.43
N LEU A 134 6.36 -22.72 14.70
CA LEU A 134 6.70 -22.95 13.29
C LEU A 134 7.85 -23.96 13.14
N ASP A 135 7.59 -25.04 12.40
CA ASP A 135 8.59 -26.01 11.94
C ASP A 135 9.36 -25.51 10.69
N PRO A 136 10.39 -26.25 10.20
CA PRO A 136 11.18 -25.85 9.04
C PRO A 136 10.36 -25.67 7.74
N GLU A 137 9.39 -26.53 7.49
CA GLU A 137 8.50 -26.52 6.32
C GLU A 137 7.57 -25.30 6.35
N MET A 138 6.96 -25.00 7.48
CA MET A 138 6.13 -23.82 7.72
C MET A 138 6.94 -22.52 7.55
N ARG A 139 8.15 -22.48 8.10
CA ARG A 139 9.07 -21.35 7.88
C ARG A 139 9.44 -21.21 6.41
N LYS A 140 9.64 -22.31 5.70
CA LYS A 140 9.89 -22.31 4.26
C LYS A 140 8.68 -21.74 3.51
N ALA A 141 7.46 -22.14 3.84
CA ALA A 141 6.24 -21.62 3.21
C ALA A 141 6.14 -20.09 3.34
N LEU A 142 6.40 -19.53 4.53
CA LEU A 142 6.47 -18.08 4.73
C LEU A 142 7.57 -17.42 3.90
N ARG A 143 8.77 -18.01 3.85
CA ARG A 143 9.88 -17.49 3.03
C ARG A 143 9.57 -17.51 1.53
N ASP A 144 8.91 -18.56 1.04
CA ASP A 144 8.50 -18.68 -0.36
C ASP A 144 7.47 -17.58 -0.73
N LYS A 145 6.64 -17.17 0.23
CA LYS A 145 5.75 -16.00 0.13
C LYS A 145 6.45 -14.66 0.44
N LYS A 146 7.77 -14.66 0.57
CA LYS A 146 8.61 -13.50 0.88
C LYS A 146 8.25 -12.80 2.20
N VAL A 147 7.67 -13.51 3.15
CA VAL A 147 7.47 -12.99 4.51
C VAL A 147 8.80 -13.03 5.25
N ARG A 148 9.18 -11.89 5.85
CA ARG A 148 10.35 -11.75 6.71
C ARG A 148 9.93 -11.85 8.17
N LEU A 149 10.46 -12.84 8.87
CA LEU A 149 10.30 -13.01 10.30
C LEU A 149 11.37 -12.19 11.06
N GLY A 150 11.28 -10.86 10.96
CA GLY A 150 12.22 -9.95 11.61
C GLY A 150 12.16 -10.01 13.14
N PRO A 151 13.18 -9.45 13.83
CA PRO A 151 13.25 -9.52 15.28
C PRO A 151 12.28 -8.54 15.98
N LEU A 152 11.88 -7.44 15.35
CA LEU A 152 10.88 -6.51 15.89
C LEU A 152 9.54 -6.59 15.16
N LEU A 153 9.58 -6.74 13.83
CA LEU A 153 8.42 -6.69 12.96
C LEU A 153 8.47 -7.86 11.99
N ILE A 154 7.30 -8.42 11.69
CA ILE A 154 7.09 -9.39 10.64
C ILE A 154 6.50 -8.65 9.45
N PHE A 155 7.09 -8.80 8.26
CA PHE A 155 6.70 -7.97 7.12
C PHE A 155 6.93 -8.59 5.75
N MET A 156 6.35 -7.97 4.73
CA MET A 156 6.54 -8.35 3.31
C MET A 156 7.35 -7.26 2.58
N PRO A 157 8.63 -7.50 2.19
CA PRO A 157 9.48 -6.51 1.55
C PRO A 157 8.93 -5.96 0.23
N ASP A 158 8.19 -6.78 -0.52
CA ASP A 158 7.62 -6.38 -1.81
C ASP A 158 6.60 -5.23 -1.69
N LEU A 159 6.04 -5.00 -0.49
CA LEU A 159 5.13 -3.90 -0.20
C LEU A 159 5.85 -2.57 0.09
N ASN A 160 7.18 -2.55 0.19
CA ASN A 160 7.96 -1.31 0.36
C ASN A 160 8.08 -0.49 -0.94
N LYS A 161 7.59 -1.01 -2.07
CA LYS A 161 7.57 -0.30 -3.35
C LYS A 161 6.70 0.97 -3.26
N PRO A 162 7.07 2.08 -3.93
CA PRO A 162 6.33 3.34 -3.87
C PRO A 162 4.82 3.23 -4.10
N ALA A 163 4.39 2.45 -5.10
CA ALA A 163 2.96 2.26 -5.39
C ALA A 163 2.20 1.63 -4.20
N ALA A 164 2.78 0.62 -3.55
CA ALA A 164 2.18 -0.04 -2.40
C ALA A 164 2.21 0.84 -1.15
N VAL A 165 3.26 1.64 -0.95
CA VAL A 165 3.33 2.64 0.13
C VAL A 165 2.22 3.68 -0.03
N LYS A 166 2.09 4.29 -1.22
CA LYS A 166 1.08 5.32 -1.51
C LYS A 166 -0.34 4.77 -1.38
N LEU A 167 -0.61 3.59 -1.95
CA LEU A 167 -1.92 2.98 -1.87
C LEU A 167 -2.31 2.65 -0.42
N ARG A 168 -1.40 2.03 0.35
CA ARG A 168 -1.64 1.78 1.79
C ARG A 168 -1.88 3.07 2.56
N ALA A 169 -1.17 4.16 2.22
CA ALA A 169 -1.37 5.46 2.85
C ALA A 169 -2.76 6.04 2.56
N ILE A 170 -3.25 5.96 1.33
CA ILE A 170 -4.61 6.38 0.95
C ILE A 170 -5.64 5.56 1.72
N LEU A 171 -5.56 4.23 1.62
CA LEU A 171 -6.53 3.31 2.22
C LEU A 171 -6.58 3.42 3.74
N TRP A 172 -5.43 3.46 4.40
CA TRP A 172 -5.35 3.64 5.85
C TRP A 172 -5.95 4.98 6.27
N SER A 173 -5.64 6.06 5.55
CA SER A 173 -6.13 7.40 5.89
C SER A 173 -7.65 7.49 5.75
N LEU A 174 -8.21 6.98 4.65
CA LEU A 174 -9.66 6.93 4.45
C LEU A 174 -10.34 6.09 5.54
N PHE A 175 -9.80 4.91 5.87
CA PHE A 175 -10.40 4.04 6.88
C PHE A 175 -10.39 4.65 8.29
N ASN A 176 -9.37 5.46 8.61
CA ASN A 176 -9.20 6.13 9.90
C ASN A 176 -9.66 7.60 9.90
N ASP A 177 -10.46 8.01 8.92
CA ASP A 177 -11.04 9.35 8.78
C ASP A 177 -9.96 10.46 8.85
N LYS A 178 -8.81 10.22 8.21
CA LYS A 178 -7.70 11.17 8.06
C LYS A 178 -7.72 11.84 6.68
N PRO A 179 -7.25 13.10 6.59
CA PRO A 179 -7.25 13.83 5.33
C PRO A 179 -6.26 13.24 4.33
N LEU A 180 -6.56 13.44 3.05
CA LEU A 180 -5.65 13.22 1.92
C LEU A 180 -5.12 14.58 1.40
N PRO A 181 -3.91 14.64 0.80
CA PRO A 181 -2.96 13.54 0.66
C PRO A 181 -2.31 13.15 2.00
N ALA A 182 -2.05 11.86 2.18
CA ALA A 182 -1.41 11.33 3.38
C ALA A 182 0.10 11.66 3.40
N PRO A 183 0.71 11.91 4.59
CA PRO A 183 2.10 12.33 4.70
C PRO A 183 3.07 11.16 4.54
N THR A 184 3.39 10.78 3.30
CA THR A 184 4.33 9.70 2.98
C THR A 184 5.77 10.20 2.81
N PRO A 185 6.79 9.39 3.15
CA PRO A 185 8.18 9.68 2.76
C PRO A 185 8.34 9.73 1.24
N ARG A 186 9.37 10.45 0.75
CA ARG A 186 9.70 10.50 -0.68
C ARG A 186 9.94 9.10 -1.25
N ASP A 187 9.60 8.90 -2.52
CA ASP A 187 9.80 7.63 -3.22
C ASP A 187 11.25 7.16 -3.08
N GLY A 188 11.42 5.93 -2.58
CA GLY A 188 12.74 5.31 -2.37
C GLY A 188 13.50 5.77 -1.12
N ALA A 189 13.00 6.74 -0.35
CA ALA A 189 13.65 7.17 0.88
C ALA A 189 13.83 6.01 1.87
N MET A 190 15.01 5.92 2.48
CA MET A 190 15.28 4.93 3.54
C MET A 190 14.71 5.39 4.89
N SER A 191 14.57 6.70 5.06
CA SER A 191 14.13 7.31 6.29
C SER A 191 13.66 8.75 6.04
N ALA A 192 12.87 9.28 6.96
CA ALA A 192 12.48 10.68 6.99
C ALA A 192 12.35 11.17 8.44
N VAL A 193 12.64 12.45 8.67
CA VAL A 193 12.32 13.13 9.93
C VAL A 193 10.85 13.54 9.88
N VAL A 194 10.13 13.34 10.98
CA VAL A 194 8.72 13.72 11.11
C VAL A 194 8.49 14.51 12.39
N ASP A 195 7.44 15.33 12.41
CA ASP A 195 7.00 15.98 13.64
C ASP A 195 6.26 14.97 14.51
N VAL A 196 6.93 14.51 15.57
CA VAL A 196 6.42 13.50 16.51
C VAL A 196 5.14 13.92 17.25
N THR A 197 4.82 15.22 17.28
CA THR A 197 3.59 15.72 17.92
C THR A 197 2.34 15.43 17.06
N THR A 198 2.53 15.24 15.76
CA THR A 198 1.46 14.98 14.79
C THR A 198 1.55 13.60 14.16
N ALA A 199 2.74 12.98 14.20
CA ALA A 199 2.99 11.68 13.60
C ALA A 199 2.17 10.59 14.29
N ASN A 200 1.46 9.79 13.50
CA ASN A 200 0.75 8.60 13.99
C ASN A 200 1.62 7.35 13.78
N PRO A 201 2.06 6.67 14.85
CA PRO A 201 2.90 5.47 14.74
C PRO A 201 2.24 4.33 13.97
N ASP A 202 0.92 4.15 14.10
CA ASP A 202 0.17 3.09 13.43
C ASP A 202 0.07 3.32 11.93
N PHE A 203 -0.17 4.56 11.51
CA PHE A 203 -0.12 4.95 10.09
C PHE A 203 1.24 4.63 9.48
N TYR A 204 2.29 5.12 10.12
CA TYR A 204 3.66 5.00 9.63
C TYR A 204 4.12 3.53 9.57
N ARG A 205 3.75 2.73 10.57
CA ARG A 205 3.95 1.27 10.54
C ARG A 205 3.18 0.61 9.40
N ALA A 206 1.90 0.93 9.20
CA ALA A 206 1.05 0.34 8.16
C ALA A 206 1.62 0.57 6.74
N ILE A 207 2.31 1.70 6.51
CA ILE A 207 2.90 2.02 5.20
C ILE A 207 4.36 1.55 5.04
N GLY A 208 4.96 0.85 6.01
CA GLY A 208 6.34 0.36 5.91
C GLY A 208 7.44 1.25 6.46
N TYR A 209 7.08 2.26 7.25
CA TYR A 209 8.00 3.23 7.83
C TYR A 209 7.77 3.39 9.33
N PRO A 210 7.93 2.34 10.17
CA PRO A 210 7.72 2.46 11.61
C PRO A 210 8.51 3.63 12.24
N LEU A 211 7.89 4.29 13.22
CA LEU A 211 8.40 5.49 13.88
C LEU A 211 9.32 5.14 15.06
N TYR A 212 10.55 5.65 15.05
CA TYR A 212 11.54 5.51 16.12
C TYR A 212 12.14 6.88 16.45
N GLY A 213 11.81 7.40 17.64
CA GLY A 213 12.16 8.77 18.00
C GLY A 213 11.58 9.77 16.98
N PRO A 214 12.37 10.71 16.46
CA PRO A 214 11.90 11.69 15.47
C PRO A 214 11.94 11.20 14.02
N ARG A 215 12.22 9.91 13.76
CA ARG A 215 12.39 9.38 12.40
C ARG A 215 11.48 8.22 12.12
N VAL A 216 10.95 8.21 10.90
CA VAL A 216 10.32 7.03 10.30
C VAL A 216 11.35 6.35 9.42
N ILE A 217 11.52 5.05 9.56
CA ILE A 217 12.60 4.29 8.90
C ILE A 217 11.98 3.17 8.09
N ARG A 218 12.38 3.03 6.83
CA ARG A 218 11.88 1.97 5.96
C ARG A 218 12.20 0.61 6.57
N ILE A 219 11.19 -0.25 6.63
CA ILE A 219 11.23 -1.45 7.47
C ILE A 219 12.37 -2.43 7.13
N ASP A 220 12.79 -2.52 5.87
CA ASP A 220 13.94 -3.36 5.46
C ASP A 220 15.27 -2.82 5.99
N MET A 221 15.44 -1.49 6.05
CA MET A 221 16.66 -0.89 6.62
C MET A 221 16.66 -1.00 8.14
N LEU A 222 15.51 -0.80 8.78
CA LEU A 222 15.35 -1.03 10.21
C LEU A 222 15.69 -2.48 10.57
N ASP A 223 15.07 -3.45 9.89
CA ASP A 223 15.32 -4.88 10.11
C ASP A 223 16.81 -5.21 9.98
N ARG A 224 17.47 -4.66 8.96
CA ARG A 224 18.91 -4.84 8.74
C ARG A 224 19.77 -4.29 9.88
N VAL A 225 19.48 -3.08 10.35
CA VAL A 225 20.19 -2.47 11.49
C VAL A 225 20.01 -3.32 12.75
N ILE A 226 18.77 -3.73 13.04
CA ILE A 226 18.47 -4.49 14.26
C ILE A 226 19.11 -5.87 14.24
N ASN A 227 19.10 -6.59 13.12
CA ASN A 227 19.81 -7.87 13.00
C ASN A 227 21.32 -7.68 13.22
N ALA A 228 21.93 -6.64 12.64
CA ALA A 228 23.36 -6.36 12.86
C ALA A 228 23.69 -6.05 14.33
N ILE A 229 22.77 -5.41 15.07
CA ILE A 229 22.88 -5.23 16.52
C ILE A 229 22.83 -6.57 17.23
N TYR A 230 21.85 -7.43 16.94
CA TYR A 230 21.74 -8.76 17.57
C TYR A 230 22.95 -9.65 17.31
N ASP A 231 23.47 -9.65 16.08
CA ASP A 231 24.62 -10.48 15.68
C ASP A 231 25.92 -10.06 16.38
N THR A 232 26.04 -8.79 16.75
CA THR A 232 27.28 -8.22 17.33
C THR A 232 27.19 -7.99 18.83
N ALA A 233 25.98 -8.03 19.40
CA ALA A 233 25.77 -7.77 20.81
C ALA A 233 26.41 -8.83 21.71
N LYS A 234 27.11 -8.38 22.76
CA LYS A 234 27.66 -9.20 23.83
C LYS A 234 27.27 -8.59 25.16
N GLU A 235 26.70 -9.41 26.06
CA GLU A 235 26.24 -8.96 27.39
C GLU A 235 25.31 -7.72 27.34
N GLY A 236 24.43 -7.68 26.33
CA GLY A 236 23.50 -6.56 26.12
C GLY A 236 24.13 -5.28 25.57
N LYS A 237 25.41 -5.30 25.21
CA LYS A 237 26.14 -4.17 24.62
C LYS A 237 26.50 -4.47 23.17
N PHE A 238 26.40 -3.47 22.31
CA PHE A 238 26.88 -3.55 20.93
C PHE A 238 27.75 -2.33 20.62
N GLN A 239 28.64 -2.46 19.64
CA GLN A 239 29.41 -1.34 19.12
C GLN A 239 28.81 -0.94 17.78
N ALA A 240 28.42 0.33 17.64
CA ALA A 240 27.96 0.85 16.36
C ALA A 240 29.09 0.76 15.32
N GLU A 241 28.79 0.14 14.18
CA GLU A 241 29.72 0.02 13.06
C GLU A 241 29.36 1.02 11.96
N HIS A 242 30.36 1.47 11.19
CA HIS A 242 30.14 2.43 10.08
C HIS A 242 29.03 2.00 9.12
N LYS A 243 28.99 0.71 8.77
CA LYS A 243 27.95 0.13 7.90
C LYS A 243 26.52 0.38 8.39
N MET A 244 26.30 0.46 9.70
CA MET A 244 24.96 0.70 10.27
C MET A 244 24.50 2.14 9.99
N ALA A 245 25.44 3.11 9.94
CA ALA A 245 25.15 4.49 9.62
C ALA A 245 24.87 4.69 8.12
N GLU A 246 25.48 3.90 7.25
CA GLU A 246 25.26 3.96 5.78
C GLU A 246 23.85 3.49 5.36
N TRP A 247 23.12 2.78 6.23
CA TRP A 247 21.79 2.24 5.91
C TRP A 247 20.63 3.18 6.27
N MET A 248 20.86 4.23 7.07
CA MET A 248 19.82 5.09 7.67
C MET A 248 19.74 6.49 7.09
#